data_AF-A0AA48LAD3-F1
#
_entry.id   AF-A0AA48LAD3-F1
#
_cell.length_a   1.000
_cell.length_b   1.000
_cell.length_c   1.000
_cell.angle_alpha   90.00
_cell.angle_beta   90.00
_cell.angle_gamma   90.00
#
_symmetry.space_group_name_H-M   'P 1'
#
loop_
_entity.id
_entity.type
_entity.pdbx_description
1 polymer ?
#
loop_
_entity_poly.entity_id
_entity_poly.type
_entity_poly.pdbx_seq_one_letter_code
_entity_poly.pdbx_strand_id
1 'polypeptide(L)'
;MTSFTSAAYDTDAEAMLRKQASSPISPTTPLPFAPKRRRQPGGGYLPLHKRRRNSLLGVPLNLPRSAQGRRRAAFLLFLILLIIWALYYVFTTYEFQFEMSVYSRKWVSAEFDGILPLKGCFDNASPSYNVTRETSHMLSPGISLRRGMTCYDFASTVQPPSKAENLLYHTYWRTDLRDFGVRQAATIEAFLASQPHASSRLILWSNGAKSLRQSPYVRPFLDAWGHVFEVRQADLMELAVDTELDGLLGSVYDARGWVDGDALRLLLLYHYGGIWMDMDMLLTRDLHTLAETEFVGQWDCYDKPYFQMNGAVMHFRKHSPYLCEAFHIMATSPFPRPASFGWGSHLYAKLHRALIAGGVRPFAVLPWCFTDPRNCRTDIRFPDPFEADPSMWGGREWEGESPNGREILESKMRNVFAIHLHNQWDKDLAEGGYIERLLVKCRERIEGIVRQANRE
;
A
#
# COMPACT_ATOMS: atom_id res chain seq x y z
N MET A 1 18.25 -40.31 8.46
CA MET A 1 18.92 -40.31 7.14
C MET A 1 17.94 -40.84 6.10
N THR A 2 17.24 -39.95 5.41
CA THR A 2 16.58 -40.18 4.12
C THR A 2 16.20 -38.79 3.59
N SER A 3 17.00 -38.27 2.65
CA SER A 3 16.74 -37.01 1.97
C SER A 3 15.70 -37.22 0.88
N PHE A 4 14.65 -36.41 0.86
CA PHE A 4 13.83 -36.22 -0.34
C PHE A 4 14.10 -34.84 -0.92
N THR A 5 14.61 -34.86 -2.14
CA THR A 5 14.97 -33.74 -3.01
C THR A 5 13.73 -33.00 -3.49
N SER A 6 13.62 -31.71 -3.18
CA SER A 6 12.66 -30.78 -3.80
C SER A 6 13.45 -29.81 -4.70
N ALA A 7 13.59 -30.18 -5.97
CA ALA A 7 14.22 -29.34 -6.98
C ALA A 7 13.46 -29.50 -8.31
N ALA A 8 12.23 -28.98 -8.38
CA ALA A 8 11.45 -28.90 -9.62
C ALA A 8 10.27 -27.90 -9.60
N TYR A 9 10.15 -27.03 -8.58
CA TYR A 9 8.99 -26.13 -8.41
C TYR A 9 9.30 -24.63 -8.65
N ASP A 10 10.48 -24.32 -9.20
CA ASP A 10 11.11 -23.00 -9.04
C ASP A 10 10.86 -21.94 -10.15
N THR A 11 10.17 -22.25 -11.25
CA THR A 11 10.14 -21.31 -12.41
C THR A 11 8.82 -20.57 -12.67
N ASP A 12 7.68 -21.04 -12.16
CA ASP A 12 6.37 -20.49 -12.57
C ASP A 12 5.81 -19.38 -11.66
N ALA A 13 6.22 -19.32 -10.39
CA ALA A 13 5.73 -18.32 -9.43
C ALA A 13 6.48 -16.97 -9.51
N GLU A 14 7.76 -16.99 -9.89
CA GLU A 14 8.59 -15.78 -10.03
C GLU A 14 8.12 -14.88 -11.19
N ALA A 15 7.56 -15.50 -12.25
CA ALA A 15 7.00 -14.81 -13.39
C ALA A 15 5.66 -14.08 -13.09
N MET A 16 4.90 -14.56 -12.09
CA MET A 16 3.64 -13.92 -11.68
C MET A 16 3.87 -12.69 -10.81
N LEU A 17 4.87 -12.72 -9.93
CA LEU A 17 5.20 -11.63 -9.02
C LEU A 17 5.81 -10.40 -9.73
N ARG A 18 6.54 -10.59 -10.83
CA ARG A 18 7.03 -9.46 -11.67
C ARG A 18 5.91 -8.72 -12.41
N LYS A 19 4.77 -9.37 -12.67
CA LYS A 19 3.65 -8.76 -13.42
C LYS A 19 2.62 -8.04 -12.55
N GLN A 20 2.51 -8.37 -11.26
CA GLN A 20 1.60 -7.66 -10.35
C GLN A 20 2.22 -6.41 -9.70
N ALA A 21 3.55 -6.26 -9.77
CA ALA A 21 4.28 -5.09 -9.28
C ALA A 21 4.79 -4.14 -10.40
N SER A 22 4.41 -4.34 -11.66
CA SER A 22 4.77 -3.44 -12.75
C SER A 22 3.58 -3.29 -13.69
N SER A 23 3.02 -2.09 -13.91
CA SER A 23 3.38 -1.17 -15.01
C SER A 23 2.18 -0.22 -15.27
N PRO A 24 2.31 0.95 -15.96
CA PRO A 24 3.20 1.07 -17.11
C PRO A 24 4.02 2.36 -17.30
N ILE A 25 5.20 2.12 -17.90
CA ILE A 25 6.02 2.99 -18.74
C ILE A 25 6.87 4.04 -17.99
N SER A 26 8.16 3.73 -17.87
CA SER A 26 9.21 4.75 -17.87
C SER A 26 10.14 4.50 -19.07
N PRO A 27 10.57 5.56 -19.79
CA PRO A 27 11.40 5.43 -20.97
C PRO A 27 12.84 5.12 -20.60
N THR A 28 13.44 4.19 -21.34
CA THR A 28 14.86 3.85 -21.30
C THR A 28 15.73 5.04 -21.70
N THR A 29 16.58 5.52 -20.79
CA THR A 29 17.68 6.43 -21.10
C THR A 29 18.90 5.60 -21.56
N PRO A 30 19.60 5.98 -22.64
CA PRO A 30 20.70 5.19 -23.18
C PRO A 30 22.02 5.40 -22.40
N LEU A 31 22.75 4.31 -22.21
CA LEU A 31 24.10 4.29 -21.63
C LEU A 31 25.14 5.01 -22.52
N PRO A 32 26.21 5.59 -21.92
CA PRO A 32 27.22 6.35 -22.62
C PRO A 32 28.28 5.45 -23.28
N PHE A 33 28.67 5.79 -24.51
CA PHE A 33 29.76 5.13 -25.23
C PHE A 33 31.14 5.57 -24.71
N ALA A 34 32.02 4.59 -24.50
CA ALA A 34 33.44 4.78 -24.19
C ALA A 34 34.25 5.32 -25.39
N PRO A 35 35.38 6.03 -25.16
CA PRO A 35 36.13 6.70 -26.22
C PRO A 35 37.16 5.77 -26.88
N LYS A 36 37.21 5.74 -28.22
CA LYS A 36 38.29 5.09 -28.98
C LYS A 36 39.23 6.09 -29.64
N ARG A 37 40.52 5.76 -29.47
CA ARG A 37 41.75 6.44 -29.87
C ARG A 37 41.79 7.00 -31.31
N ARG A 38 42.41 8.19 -31.40
CA ARG A 38 43.06 8.78 -32.59
C ARG A 38 44.07 7.82 -33.24
N ARG A 39 44.00 7.67 -34.57
CA ARG A 39 45.16 7.52 -35.46
C ARG A 39 44.94 8.36 -36.72
N GLN A 40 46.03 9.01 -37.14
CA GLN A 40 46.15 10.01 -38.20
C GLN A 40 46.49 9.34 -39.57
N PRO A 41 46.65 10.12 -40.68
CA PRO A 41 46.10 9.78 -41.99
C PRO A 41 47.10 9.23 -43.02
N GLY A 42 46.57 8.54 -44.02
CA GLY A 42 47.15 8.36 -45.36
C GLY A 42 45.96 8.08 -46.28
N GLY A 43 45.65 8.89 -47.29
CA GLY A 43 46.51 9.15 -48.43
C GLY A 43 46.13 8.15 -49.53
N GLY A 44 45.16 8.51 -50.38
CA GLY A 44 44.70 7.63 -51.46
C GLY A 44 43.47 8.18 -52.17
N TYR A 45 43.70 8.90 -53.26
CA TYR A 45 42.71 9.31 -54.25
C TYR A 45 41.93 8.10 -54.79
N LEU A 46 40.63 8.28 -55.10
CA LEU A 46 39.86 7.72 -56.26
C LEU A 46 38.32 7.89 -56.05
N PRO A 47 37.47 7.82 -57.11
CA PRO A 47 36.71 8.96 -57.60
C PRO A 47 35.23 9.00 -57.17
N LEU A 48 34.66 10.20 -57.32
CA LEU A 48 33.26 10.54 -57.14
C LEU A 48 32.31 9.62 -57.91
N HIS A 49 31.62 8.72 -57.20
CA HIS A 49 30.35 8.16 -57.64
C HIS A 49 29.21 8.67 -56.76
N LYS A 50 28.39 9.53 -57.38
CA LYS A 50 27.07 10.01 -56.93
C LYS A 50 26.22 8.82 -56.46
N ARG A 51 26.11 8.58 -55.15
CA ARG A 51 25.19 7.59 -54.58
C ARG A 51 23.95 8.29 -54.06
N ARG A 52 22.83 8.01 -54.74
CA ARG A 52 21.44 8.37 -54.45
C ARG A 52 21.12 8.32 -52.96
N ARG A 53 20.44 9.37 -52.48
CA ARG A 53 19.58 9.36 -51.29
C ARG A 53 18.59 8.20 -51.41
N ASN A 54 18.79 7.14 -50.64
CA ASN A 54 17.71 6.20 -50.34
C ASN A 54 16.91 6.79 -49.18
N SER A 55 15.74 7.31 -49.50
CA SER A 55 14.69 7.59 -48.54
C SER A 55 14.33 6.31 -47.80
N LEU A 56 14.22 6.41 -46.47
CA LEU A 56 13.94 5.29 -45.55
C LEU A 56 12.49 4.76 -45.63
N LEU A 57 11.72 5.13 -46.66
CA LEU A 57 10.32 4.75 -46.88
C LEU A 57 10.11 4.19 -48.30
N GLY A 58 11.04 3.34 -48.75
CA GLY A 58 11.02 2.70 -50.07
C GLY A 58 10.13 1.46 -50.15
N VAL A 59 8.88 1.52 -49.67
CA VAL A 59 7.86 0.53 -50.09
C VAL A 59 7.12 1.13 -51.27
N PRO A 60 7.26 0.59 -52.51
CA PRO A 60 6.45 1.04 -53.61
C PRO A 60 4.99 0.70 -53.30
N LEU A 61 4.17 1.72 -53.04
CA LEU A 61 2.72 1.61 -53.03
C LEU A 61 2.27 1.23 -54.45
N ASN A 62 2.27 -0.06 -54.73
CA ASN A 62 1.70 -0.64 -55.93
C ASN A 62 0.18 -0.46 -55.87
N LEU A 63 -0.28 0.73 -56.26
CA LEU A 63 -1.69 1.03 -56.45
C LEU A 63 -2.26 0.02 -57.46
N PRO A 64 -3.33 -0.71 -57.12
CA PRO A 64 -3.91 -1.70 -58.00
C PRO A 64 -4.31 -1.05 -59.33
N ARG A 65 -3.70 -1.53 -60.42
CA ARG A 65 -3.93 -0.98 -61.76
C ARG A 65 -5.31 -1.35 -62.33
N SER A 66 -5.90 -2.45 -61.89
CA SER A 66 -7.24 -2.87 -62.32
C SER A 66 -8.37 -2.21 -61.51
N ALA A 67 -9.49 -1.88 -62.16
CA ALA A 67 -10.66 -1.28 -61.52
C ALA A 67 -11.21 -2.16 -60.37
N GLN A 68 -11.15 -3.48 -60.53
CA GLN A 68 -11.55 -4.45 -59.50
C GLN A 68 -10.60 -4.45 -58.30
N GLY A 69 -9.29 -4.30 -58.52
CA GLY A 69 -8.31 -4.17 -57.45
C GLY A 69 -8.49 -2.86 -56.66
N ARG A 70 -8.81 -1.75 -57.33
CA ARG A 70 -9.13 -0.47 -56.65
C ARG A 70 -10.39 -0.56 -55.80
N ARG A 71 -11.44 -1.23 -56.28
CA ARG A 71 -12.67 -1.46 -55.50
C ARG A 71 -12.41 -2.31 -54.26
N ARG A 72 -11.63 -3.39 -54.38
CA ARG A 72 -11.23 -4.22 -53.22
C ARG A 72 -10.37 -3.45 -52.22
N ALA A 73 -9.40 -2.67 -52.69
CA ALA A 73 -8.57 -1.83 -51.84
C ALA A 73 -9.38 -0.74 -51.13
N ALA A 74 -10.33 -0.09 -51.82
CA ALA A 74 -11.24 0.89 -51.22
C ALA A 74 -12.15 0.27 -50.17
N PHE A 75 -12.68 -0.93 -50.44
CA PHE A 75 -13.50 -1.69 -49.48
C PHE A 75 -12.70 -2.08 -48.23
N LEU A 76 -11.46 -2.56 -48.40
CA LEU A 76 -10.57 -2.87 -47.28
C LEU A 76 -10.22 -1.62 -46.46
N LEU A 77 -9.91 -0.50 -47.13
CA LEU A 77 -9.64 0.77 -46.45
C LEU A 77 -10.86 1.25 -45.66
N PHE A 78 -12.06 1.16 -46.26
CA PHE A 78 -13.31 1.47 -45.57
C PHE A 78 -13.51 0.59 -44.33
N LEU A 79 -13.27 -0.72 -44.43
CA LEU A 79 -13.40 -1.65 -43.30
C LEU A 79 -12.39 -1.34 -42.19
N ILE A 80 -11.15 -0.98 -42.54
CA ILE A 80 -10.13 -0.55 -41.58
C ILE A 80 -10.55 0.75 -40.88
N LEU A 81 -11.01 1.75 -41.63
CA LEU A 81 -11.50 3.01 -41.07
C LEU A 81 -12.71 2.79 -40.17
N LEU A 82 -13.62 1.88 -40.53
CA LEU A 82 -14.76 1.51 -39.72
C LEU A 82 -14.33 0.81 -38.42
N ILE A 83 -13.33 -0.07 -38.46
CA ILE A 83 -12.76 -0.70 -37.25
C ILE A 83 -12.07 0.36 -36.38
N ILE A 84 -11.27 1.26 -36.95
CA ILE A 84 -10.61 2.33 -36.20
C ILE A 84 -11.66 3.24 -35.56
N TRP A 85 -12.71 3.61 -36.30
CA TRP A 85 -13.81 4.42 -35.78
C TRP A 85 -14.58 3.69 -34.68
N ALA A 86 -14.88 2.39 -34.86
CA ALA A 86 -15.55 1.58 -33.85
C ALA A 86 -14.69 1.44 -32.58
N LEU A 87 -13.38 1.22 -32.72
CA LEU A 87 -12.45 1.19 -31.58
C LEU A 87 -12.39 2.56 -30.91
N TYR A 88 -12.26 3.65 -31.68
CA TYR A 88 -12.27 5.00 -31.13
C TYR A 88 -13.57 5.28 -30.36
N TYR A 89 -14.73 4.98 -30.95
CA TYR A 89 -16.03 5.11 -30.29
C TYR A 89 -16.09 4.27 -29.01
N VAL A 90 -15.64 3.01 -29.07
CA VAL A 90 -15.65 2.10 -27.93
C VAL A 90 -14.75 2.62 -26.80
N PHE A 91 -13.52 3.02 -27.10
CA PHE A 91 -12.56 3.51 -26.10
C PHE A 91 -12.88 4.92 -25.57
N THR A 92 -13.65 5.73 -26.29
CA THR A 92 -14.10 7.05 -25.83
C THR A 92 -15.44 7.02 -25.09
N THR A 93 -16.27 6.01 -25.35
CA THR A 93 -17.61 5.89 -24.75
C THR A 93 -17.65 4.94 -23.56
N TYR A 94 -16.82 3.91 -23.57
CA TYR A 94 -16.81 2.86 -22.54
C TYR A 94 -15.50 2.87 -21.75
N GLU A 95 -15.63 2.73 -20.44
CA GLU A 95 -14.50 2.49 -19.54
C GLU A 95 -14.31 0.97 -19.36
N PHE A 96 -13.19 0.45 -19.85
CA PHE A 96 -12.85 -0.96 -19.66
C PHE A 96 -12.00 -1.14 -18.40
N GLN A 97 -12.48 -1.98 -17.49
CA GLN A 97 -11.74 -2.36 -16.29
C GLN A 97 -11.59 -3.88 -16.28
N PHE A 98 -10.36 -4.35 -16.43
CA PHE A 98 -10.02 -5.77 -16.41
C PHE A 98 -9.09 -6.07 -15.24
N GLU A 99 -9.52 -6.99 -14.38
CA GLU A 99 -8.67 -7.59 -13.36
C GLU A 99 -8.64 -9.09 -13.61
N MET A 100 -7.44 -9.62 -13.88
CA MET A 100 -7.23 -11.04 -14.08
C MET A 100 -6.22 -11.54 -13.06
N SER A 101 -6.63 -12.52 -12.26
CA SER A 101 -5.75 -13.23 -11.35
C SER A 101 -5.85 -14.72 -11.64
N VAL A 102 -4.70 -15.39 -11.69
CA VAL A 102 -4.61 -16.83 -11.93
C VAL A 102 -4.01 -17.48 -10.69
N TYR A 103 -4.63 -18.56 -10.21
CA TYR A 103 -4.17 -19.26 -9.02
C TYR A 103 -4.06 -20.76 -9.29
N SER A 104 -3.03 -21.38 -8.72
CA SER A 104 -2.91 -22.83 -8.73
C SER A 104 -4.00 -23.43 -7.85
N ARG A 105 -4.83 -24.33 -8.41
CA ARG A 105 -5.85 -25.05 -7.64
C ARG A 105 -5.26 -25.83 -6.46
N LYS A 106 -4.07 -26.41 -6.64
CA LYS A 106 -3.36 -27.13 -5.56
C LYS A 106 -3.01 -26.20 -4.41
N TRP A 107 -2.54 -24.99 -4.72
CA TRP A 107 -2.21 -23.98 -3.73
C TRP A 107 -3.46 -23.47 -3.00
N VAL A 108 -4.53 -23.15 -3.73
CA VAL A 108 -5.81 -22.74 -3.12
C VAL A 108 -6.34 -23.82 -2.17
N SER A 109 -6.31 -25.08 -2.61
CA SER A 109 -6.77 -26.20 -1.79
C SER A 109 -5.93 -26.38 -0.52
N ALA A 110 -4.60 -26.26 -0.62
CA ALA A 110 -3.70 -26.43 0.51
C ALA A 110 -3.72 -25.25 1.49
N GLU A 111 -3.90 -24.02 1.01
CA GLU A 111 -3.72 -22.81 1.82
C GLU A 111 -5.04 -22.17 2.26
N PHE A 112 -6.14 -22.34 1.53
CA PHE A 112 -7.38 -21.57 1.75
C PHE A 112 -8.67 -22.41 1.85
N ASP A 113 -8.78 -23.51 1.11
CA ASP A 113 -9.97 -24.36 1.20
C ASP A 113 -10.01 -25.11 2.54
N GLY A 114 -8.84 -25.55 3.03
CA GLY A 114 -8.69 -26.06 4.38
C GLY A 114 -8.78 -24.95 5.42
N ILE A 115 -9.66 -25.11 6.41
CA ILE A 115 -9.77 -24.19 7.55
C ILE A 115 -9.01 -24.82 8.73
N LEU A 116 -7.96 -24.13 9.19
CA LEU A 116 -7.24 -24.52 10.40
C LEU A 116 -8.16 -24.30 11.62
N PRO A 117 -8.24 -25.26 12.54
CA PRO A 117 -9.00 -25.08 13.78
C PRO A 117 -8.35 -23.97 14.62
N LEU A 118 -9.19 -23.25 15.37
CA LEU A 118 -8.72 -22.32 16.40
C LEU A 118 -8.09 -23.11 17.56
N LYS A 119 -7.13 -22.49 18.23
CA LYS A 119 -6.50 -23.03 19.45
C LYS A 119 -7.43 -22.96 20.66
N GLY A 120 -8.36 -22.02 20.69
CA GLY A 120 -9.20 -21.73 21.85
C GLY A 120 -8.66 -20.58 22.69
N CYS A 121 -7.97 -19.61 22.08
CA CYS A 121 -7.47 -18.41 22.78
C CYS A 121 -8.59 -17.55 23.38
N PHE A 122 -9.83 -17.68 22.87
CA PHE A 122 -11.00 -16.99 23.40
C PHE A 122 -11.57 -17.65 24.67
N ASP A 123 -11.37 -18.96 24.84
CA ASP A 123 -11.85 -19.69 26.02
C ASP A 123 -10.98 -19.38 27.26
N ASN A 124 -9.69 -19.14 27.03
CA ASN A 124 -8.70 -18.78 28.05
C ASN A 124 -8.08 -17.41 27.77
N ALA A 125 -8.92 -16.40 27.55
CA ALA A 125 -8.47 -15.04 27.29
C ALA A 125 -7.63 -14.49 28.47
N SER A 126 -6.63 -13.67 28.16
CA SER A 126 -5.78 -13.04 29.17
C SER A 126 -6.61 -12.21 30.16
N PRO A 127 -6.30 -12.21 31.48
CA PRO A 127 -7.01 -11.39 32.45
C PRO A 127 -7.01 -9.89 32.14
N SER A 128 -6.03 -9.40 31.37
CA SER A 128 -5.97 -8.01 30.92
C SER A 128 -6.88 -7.69 29.73
N TYR A 129 -7.45 -8.71 29.08
CA TYR A 129 -8.31 -8.55 27.91
C TYR A 129 -9.79 -8.61 28.32
N ASN A 130 -10.53 -7.56 28.00
CA ASN A 130 -11.96 -7.48 28.32
C ASN A 130 -12.80 -8.03 27.16
N VAL A 131 -13.15 -9.31 27.22
CA VAL A 131 -13.98 -10.01 26.22
C VAL A 131 -15.37 -9.36 26.07
N THR A 132 -15.94 -8.83 27.15
CA THR A 132 -17.29 -8.23 27.14
C THR A 132 -17.35 -6.85 26.47
N ARG A 133 -16.21 -6.26 26.12
CA ARG A 133 -16.13 -4.93 25.50
C ARG A 133 -16.39 -4.95 23.99
N GLU A 134 -16.32 -6.11 23.34
CA GLU A 134 -16.56 -6.32 21.91
C GLU A 134 -18.06 -6.31 21.53
N THR A 135 -18.90 -5.55 22.26
CA THR A 135 -20.37 -5.57 22.11
C THR A 135 -20.92 -4.63 21.04
N SER A 136 -20.09 -3.77 20.41
CA SER A 136 -20.56 -2.98 19.28
C SER A 136 -20.92 -3.94 18.15
N HIS A 137 -22.20 -4.09 17.82
CA HIS A 137 -22.67 -4.91 16.70
C HIS A 137 -22.18 -4.26 15.41
N MET A 138 -20.97 -4.60 14.98
CA MET A 138 -20.40 -4.07 13.76
C MET A 138 -21.05 -4.80 12.60
N LEU A 139 -22.10 -4.20 12.08
CA LEU A 139 -22.67 -4.54 10.80
C LEU A 139 -21.81 -3.83 9.75
N SER A 140 -20.97 -4.60 9.04
CA SER A 140 -20.40 -4.09 7.79
C SER A 140 -21.58 -3.74 6.86
N PRO A 141 -21.56 -2.62 6.13
CA PRO A 141 -22.60 -2.34 5.17
C PRO A 141 -22.68 -3.53 4.20
N GLY A 142 -23.82 -4.22 4.19
CA GLY A 142 -24.11 -5.28 3.21
C GLY A 142 -24.24 -4.76 1.77
N ILE A 143 -23.83 -3.51 1.53
CA ILE A 143 -23.83 -2.81 0.25
C ILE A 143 -22.38 -2.50 -0.16
N SER A 144 -22.07 -2.73 -1.42
CA SER A 144 -20.73 -2.46 -1.96
C SER A 144 -20.46 -0.96 -2.00
N LEU A 145 -19.37 -0.49 -1.37
CA LEU A 145 -18.95 0.91 -1.34
C LEU A 145 -18.13 1.34 -2.58
N ARG A 146 -18.16 0.56 -3.67
CA ARG A 146 -17.26 0.71 -4.83
C ARG A 146 -17.68 1.77 -5.85
N ARG A 147 -18.88 2.34 -5.72
CA ARG A 147 -19.47 3.23 -6.74
C ARG A 147 -19.43 4.68 -6.30
N GLY A 148 -19.02 5.56 -7.22
CA GLY A 148 -18.94 7.00 -6.97
C GLY A 148 -18.10 7.31 -5.72
N MET A 149 -18.52 8.35 -4.98
CA MET A 149 -17.84 8.78 -3.76
C MET A 149 -18.38 8.10 -2.49
N THR A 150 -19.20 7.07 -2.62
CA THR A 150 -19.94 6.44 -1.51
C THR A 150 -19.04 6.01 -0.35
N CYS A 151 -17.86 5.47 -0.62
CA CYS A 151 -16.93 5.08 0.44
C CYS A 151 -16.43 6.29 1.25
N TYR A 152 -16.05 7.38 0.57
CA TYR A 152 -15.63 8.62 1.23
C TYR A 152 -16.78 9.32 1.95
N ASP A 153 -18.00 9.22 1.41
CA ASP A 153 -19.20 9.73 2.06
C ASP A 153 -19.50 8.93 3.33
N PHE A 154 -19.35 7.60 3.27
CA PHE A 154 -19.46 6.72 4.43
C PHE A 154 -18.40 7.06 5.49
N ALA A 155 -17.14 7.27 5.09
CA ALA A 155 -16.09 7.72 6.01
C ALA A 155 -16.44 9.04 6.71
N SER A 156 -17.16 9.94 6.03
CA SER A 156 -17.60 11.22 6.60
C SER A 156 -18.69 11.07 7.68
N THR A 157 -19.41 9.94 7.69
CA THR A 157 -20.46 9.68 8.69
C THR A 157 -19.91 9.35 10.08
N VAL A 158 -18.68 8.83 10.15
CA VAL A 158 -18.00 8.55 11.42
C VAL A 158 -17.82 9.86 12.16
N GLN A 159 -18.15 9.93 13.44
CA GLN A 159 -18.02 11.15 14.24
C GLN A 159 -16.81 11.04 15.18
N PRO A 160 -16.18 12.15 15.60
CA PRO A 160 -15.16 12.11 16.64
C PRO A 160 -15.70 11.42 17.92
N PRO A 161 -14.86 10.71 18.68
CA PRO A 161 -15.32 10.04 19.89
C PRO A 161 -15.75 11.09 20.95
N SER A 162 -16.77 10.76 21.73
CA SER A 162 -17.21 11.61 22.85
C SER A 162 -16.15 11.74 23.95
N LYS A 163 -15.32 10.69 24.12
CA LYS A 163 -14.17 10.66 25.01
C LYS A 163 -13.05 9.86 24.36
N ALA A 164 -11.87 10.48 24.22
CA ALA A 164 -10.70 9.80 23.70
C ALA A 164 -10.08 8.90 24.78
N GLU A 165 -9.88 7.63 24.46
CA GLU A 165 -9.08 6.70 25.27
C GLU A 165 -7.58 6.91 25.00
N ASN A 166 -6.73 6.50 25.94
CA ASN A 166 -5.30 6.54 25.69
C ASN A 166 -4.92 5.48 24.64
N LEU A 167 -4.43 5.93 23.49
CA LEU A 167 -3.99 5.08 22.39
C LEU A 167 -2.49 5.18 22.16
N LEU A 168 -1.87 4.01 22.04
CA LEU A 168 -0.51 3.87 21.53
C LEU A 168 -0.58 3.67 20.02
N TYR A 169 0.33 4.35 19.33
CA TYR A 169 0.54 4.22 17.90
C TYR A 169 1.92 3.63 17.69
N HIS A 170 2.02 2.64 16.83
CA HIS A 170 3.24 1.90 16.58
C HIS A 170 3.58 2.00 15.09
N THR A 171 4.82 2.38 14.82
CA THR A 171 5.39 2.33 13.49
C THR A 171 6.83 1.84 13.58
N TYR A 172 7.43 1.41 12.47
CA TYR A 172 8.74 0.76 12.48
C TYR A 172 9.62 1.24 11.34
N TRP A 173 10.89 1.48 11.64
CA TRP A 173 11.90 1.78 10.63
C TRP A 173 13.17 0.96 10.82
N ARG A 174 13.61 0.33 9.73
CA ARG A 174 14.86 -0.43 9.65
C ARG A 174 16.00 0.46 9.17
N THR A 175 16.88 0.82 10.09
CA THR A 175 18.04 1.67 9.77
C THR A 175 19.14 0.94 9.01
N ASP A 176 19.12 -0.40 9.01
CA ASP A 176 20.06 -1.23 8.26
C ASP A 176 19.67 -1.41 6.78
N LEU A 177 18.38 -1.20 6.44
CA LEU A 177 17.91 -1.25 5.05
C LEU A 177 18.01 0.09 4.35
N ARG A 178 17.65 1.18 5.05
CA ARG A 178 17.61 2.52 4.48
C ARG A 178 17.76 3.60 5.53
N ASP A 179 18.43 4.68 5.16
CA ASP A 179 18.52 5.88 5.98
C ASP A 179 17.14 6.51 6.21
N PHE A 180 16.93 7.01 7.42
CA PHE A 180 15.74 7.76 7.77
C PHE A 180 15.89 9.21 7.25
N GLY A 181 14.92 9.68 6.47
CA GLY A 181 14.93 11.01 5.86
C GLY A 181 13.60 11.75 5.95
N VAL A 182 13.47 12.81 5.16
CA VAL A 182 12.30 13.71 5.14
C VAL A 182 11.01 12.97 4.82
N ARG A 183 11.05 11.97 3.92
CA ARG A 183 9.87 11.17 3.55
C ARG A 183 9.33 10.36 4.72
N GLN A 184 10.20 9.84 5.59
CA GLN A 184 9.79 9.13 6.79
C GLN A 184 9.32 10.13 7.87
N ALA A 185 9.99 11.27 8.02
CA ALA A 185 9.57 12.31 8.95
C ALA A 185 8.12 12.79 8.70
N ALA A 186 7.67 12.80 7.45
CA ALA A 186 6.30 13.18 7.07
C ALA A 186 5.19 12.40 7.81
N THR A 187 5.44 11.13 8.16
CA THR A 187 4.51 10.30 8.93
C THR A 187 4.39 10.78 10.38
N ILE A 188 5.50 11.22 10.97
CA ILE A 188 5.50 11.83 12.32
C ILE A 188 4.78 13.18 12.27
N GLU A 189 5.03 14.00 11.24
CA GLU A 189 4.33 15.27 11.02
C GLU A 189 2.80 15.04 10.89
N ALA A 190 2.39 14.07 10.08
CA ALA A 190 0.99 13.73 9.89
C ALA A 190 0.32 13.28 11.20
N PHE A 191 1.00 12.45 12.00
CA PHE A 191 0.53 12.04 13.34
C PHE A 191 0.34 13.26 14.26
N LEU A 192 1.38 14.09 14.42
CA LEU A 192 1.34 15.26 15.29
C LEU A 192 0.27 16.27 14.86
N ALA A 193 0.00 16.37 13.57
CA ALA A 193 -1.03 17.27 13.05
C ALA A 193 -2.46 16.73 13.22
N SER A 194 -2.67 15.42 13.37
CA SER A 194 -4.01 14.82 13.24
C SER A 194 -4.55 14.18 14.52
N GLN A 195 -3.68 13.70 15.43
CA GLN A 195 -4.11 12.96 16.62
C GLN A 195 -4.15 13.84 17.89
N PRO A 196 -5.07 13.57 18.84
CA PRO A 196 -5.17 14.33 20.10
C PRO A 196 -4.01 14.01 21.05
N HIS A 197 -3.10 14.97 21.28
CA HIS A 197 -1.85 14.77 22.03
C HIS A 197 -2.03 14.31 23.49
N ALA A 198 -3.13 14.72 24.14
CA ALA A 198 -3.41 14.33 25.53
C ALA A 198 -3.68 12.83 25.72
N SER A 199 -4.13 12.14 24.66
CA SER A 199 -4.50 10.73 24.70
C SER A 199 -3.74 9.88 23.66
N SER A 200 -2.76 10.47 22.96
CA SER A 200 -2.02 9.77 21.90
C SER A 200 -0.54 9.71 22.23
N ARG A 201 0.08 8.56 21.98
CA ARG A 201 1.54 8.44 21.96
C ARG A 201 2.01 7.61 20.77
N LEU A 202 2.90 8.19 19.96
CA LEU A 202 3.56 7.50 18.86
C LEU A 202 4.90 6.91 19.31
N ILE A 203 5.07 5.62 19.05
CA ILE A 203 6.31 4.89 19.25
C ILE A 203 6.89 4.52 17.88
N LEU A 204 8.03 5.09 17.56
CA LEU A 204 8.86 4.69 16.43
C LEU A 204 9.82 3.60 16.88
N TRP A 205 9.47 2.36 16.54
CA TRP A 205 10.30 1.19 16.76
C TRP A 205 11.43 1.14 15.73
N SER A 206 12.59 0.58 16.10
CA SER A 206 13.70 0.40 15.17
C SER A 206 14.69 -0.65 15.64
N ASN A 207 15.34 -1.35 14.71
CA ASN A 207 16.50 -2.18 15.00
C ASN A 207 17.79 -1.36 15.27
N GLY A 208 17.78 -0.05 14.99
CA GLY A 208 18.88 0.87 15.26
C GLY A 208 18.44 2.12 16.00
N ALA A 209 17.68 1.95 17.09
CA ALA A 209 17.05 3.06 17.82
C ALA A 209 18.03 4.12 18.33
N LYS A 210 19.28 3.75 18.65
CA LYS A 210 20.33 4.70 19.06
C LYS A 210 20.71 5.65 17.91
N SER A 211 20.94 5.11 16.72
CA SER A 211 21.23 5.89 15.51
C SER A 211 20.06 6.80 15.18
N LEU A 212 18.84 6.25 15.25
CA LEU A 212 17.62 6.98 14.91
C LEU A 212 17.37 8.18 15.84
N ARG A 213 17.60 8.05 17.15
CA ARG A 213 17.50 9.20 18.10
C ARG A 213 18.49 10.32 17.82
N GLN A 214 19.61 10.02 17.16
CA GLN A 214 20.64 11.00 16.80
C GLN A 214 20.41 11.60 15.41
N SER A 215 19.47 11.05 14.63
CA SER A 215 19.16 11.52 13.29
C SER A 215 18.69 12.99 13.31
N PRO A 216 19.18 13.84 12.41
CA PRO A 216 18.72 15.24 12.29
C PRO A 216 17.23 15.34 11.94
N TYR A 217 16.63 14.27 11.41
CA TYR A 217 15.21 14.22 11.06
C TYR A 217 14.30 13.75 12.20
N VAL A 218 14.86 13.14 13.25
CA VAL A 218 14.07 12.57 14.36
C VAL A 218 14.29 13.34 15.65
N ARG A 219 15.53 13.78 15.91
CA ARG A 219 15.89 14.53 17.11
C ARG A 219 15.01 15.76 17.37
N PRO A 220 14.65 16.59 16.37
CA PRO A 220 13.77 17.73 16.61
C PRO A 220 12.40 17.33 17.18
N PHE A 221 11.85 16.19 16.76
CA PHE A 221 10.59 15.67 17.30
C PHE A 221 10.75 15.17 18.73
N LEU A 222 11.86 14.51 19.07
CA LEU A 222 12.12 14.07 20.45
C LEU A 222 12.26 15.27 21.39
N ASP A 223 13.00 16.29 20.97
CA ASP A 223 13.29 17.47 21.78
C ASP A 223 12.01 18.30 22.04
N ALA A 224 11.15 18.47 21.02
CA ALA A 224 9.92 19.27 21.13
C ALA A 224 8.68 18.48 21.59
N TRP A 225 8.60 17.18 21.27
CA TRP A 225 7.38 16.37 21.40
C TRP A 225 7.60 15.09 22.23
N GLY A 226 8.65 14.99 23.04
CA GLY A 226 8.98 13.80 23.83
C GLY A 226 7.89 13.27 24.78
N HIS A 227 6.84 14.06 25.04
CA HIS A 227 5.67 13.63 25.83
C HIS A 227 4.67 12.78 25.02
N VAL A 228 4.63 12.94 23.70
CA VAL A 228 3.76 12.21 22.74
C VAL A 228 4.51 11.39 21.71
N PHE A 229 5.82 11.57 21.58
CA PHE A 229 6.64 10.85 20.61
C PHE A 229 7.85 10.22 21.30
N GLU A 230 8.08 8.94 21.04
CA GLU A 230 9.24 8.23 21.53
C GLU A 230 9.83 7.30 20.47
N VAL A 231 11.12 7.03 20.58
CA VAL A 231 11.83 6.02 19.77
C VAL A 231 12.19 4.86 20.70
N ARG A 232 11.99 3.62 20.24
CA ARG A 232 12.32 2.40 21.00
C ARG A 232 13.07 1.37 20.16
N GLN A 233 13.87 0.55 20.83
CA GLN A 233 14.53 -0.59 20.18
C GLN A 233 13.50 -1.69 19.96
N ALA A 234 13.44 -2.24 18.75
CA ALA A 234 12.72 -3.46 18.46
C ALA A 234 13.66 -4.65 18.55
N ASP A 235 13.27 -5.64 19.33
CA ASP A 235 13.89 -6.97 19.32
C ASP A 235 12.76 -7.99 19.08
N LEU A 236 12.79 -8.59 17.89
CA LEU A 236 11.76 -9.52 17.46
C LEU A 236 11.77 -10.81 18.29
N MET A 237 12.95 -11.25 18.73
CA MET A 237 13.09 -12.49 19.50
C MET A 237 12.59 -12.28 20.93
N GLU A 238 12.92 -11.13 21.54
CA GLU A 238 12.40 -10.75 22.86
C GLU A 238 10.88 -10.64 22.85
N LEU A 239 10.30 -10.02 21.81
CA LEU A 239 8.85 -9.87 21.68
C LEU A 239 8.15 -11.21 21.44
N ALA A 240 8.81 -12.21 20.88
CA ALA A 240 8.22 -13.52 20.62
C ALA A 240 8.13 -14.41 21.86
N VAL A 241 8.87 -14.10 22.93
CA VAL A 241 8.84 -14.85 24.20
C VAL A 241 7.40 -14.92 24.73
N ASP A 242 7.03 -16.08 25.27
CA ASP A 242 5.68 -16.39 25.77
C ASP A 242 4.56 -16.33 24.70
N THR A 243 4.94 -16.40 23.42
CA THR A 243 4.00 -16.59 22.30
C THR A 243 4.31 -17.90 21.57
N GLU A 244 3.41 -18.33 20.67
CA GLU A 244 3.69 -19.48 19.80
C GLU A 244 4.81 -19.24 18.77
N LEU A 245 5.28 -17.99 18.64
CA LEU A 245 6.40 -17.65 17.79
C LEU A 245 7.75 -17.81 18.50
N ASP A 246 7.77 -18.11 19.79
CA ASP A 246 9.01 -18.33 20.54
C ASP A 246 9.84 -19.46 19.91
N GLY A 247 11.12 -19.20 19.67
CA GLY A 247 12.04 -20.11 18.98
C GLY A 247 11.81 -20.28 17.47
N LEU A 248 10.77 -19.70 16.87
CA LEU A 248 10.47 -19.86 15.42
C LEU A 248 11.07 -18.76 14.54
N LEU A 249 11.48 -17.61 15.11
CA LEU A 249 11.79 -16.40 14.32
C LEU A 249 13.25 -16.25 13.88
N GLY A 250 14.12 -17.24 14.15
CA GLY A 250 15.57 -17.13 13.93
C GLY A 250 16.03 -16.90 12.48
N SER A 251 15.17 -17.11 11.47
CA SER A 251 15.48 -16.95 10.04
C SER A 251 14.49 -16.06 9.28
N VAL A 252 13.78 -15.17 9.98
CA VAL A 252 12.66 -14.40 9.42
C VAL A 252 13.11 -13.12 8.69
N TYR A 253 14.31 -12.63 8.99
CA TYR A 253 14.83 -11.40 8.39
C TYR A 253 14.94 -11.52 6.87
N ASP A 254 14.17 -10.69 6.15
CA ASP A 254 14.27 -10.59 4.70
C ASP A 254 14.81 -9.20 4.27
N ALA A 255 15.27 -9.13 3.03
CA ALA A 255 15.87 -7.92 2.46
C ALA A 255 14.84 -6.81 2.16
N ARG A 256 13.53 -7.14 2.14
CA ARG A 256 12.44 -6.19 1.93
C ARG A 256 11.80 -5.71 3.25
N GLY A 257 12.11 -6.35 4.37
CA GLY A 257 11.51 -6.09 5.67
C GLY A 257 10.07 -6.58 5.79
N TRP A 258 9.59 -7.49 4.94
CA TRP A 258 8.17 -7.85 4.87
C TRP A 258 7.79 -8.87 5.93
N VAL A 259 8.42 -10.04 5.94
CA VAL A 259 8.02 -11.12 6.83
C VAL A 259 8.37 -10.81 8.30
N ASP A 260 9.54 -10.20 8.54
CA ASP A 260 9.93 -9.71 9.86
C ASP A 260 9.07 -8.53 10.30
N GLY A 261 8.70 -7.62 9.39
CA GLY A 261 7.75 -6.55 9.66
C GLY A 261 6.34 -7.05 10.01
N ASP A 262 5.86 -8.09 9.31
CA ASP A 262 4.57 -8.74 9.55
C ASP A 262 4.52 -9.38 10.94
N ALA A 263 5.57 -10.11 11.35
CA ALA A 263 5.65 -10.68 12.69
C ALA A 263 5.77 -9.59 13.76
N LEU A 264 6.66 -8.60 13.54
CA LEU A 264 6.92 -7.53 14.49
C LEU A 264 5.65 -6.74 14.82
N ARG A 265 4.85 -6.36 13.81
CA ARG A 265 3.64 -5.57 14.05
C ARG A 265 2.63 -6.31 14.93
N LEU A 266 2.44 -7.60 14.69
CA LEU A 266 1.50 -8.42 15.44
C LEU A 266 1.98 -8.62 16.88
N LEU A 267 3.28 -8.87 17.07
CA LEU A 267 3.87 -9.01 18.40
C LEU A 267 3.81 -7.71 19.22
N LEU A 268 4.09 -6.57 18.59
CA LEU A 268 3.96 -5.27 19.23
C LEU A 268 2.51 -5.00 19.66
N LEU A 269 1.55 -5.24 18.77
CA LEU A 269 0.13 -5.11 19.09
C LEU A 269 -0.30 -6.08 20.19
N TYR A 270 0.24 -7.30 20.22
CA TYR A 270 -0.05 -8.26 21.28
C TYR A 270 0.45 -7.76 22.65
N HIS A 271 1.67 -7.24 22.74
CA HIS A 271 2.27 -6.82 24.01
C HIS A 271 1.80 -5.44 24.51
N TYR A 272 1.49 -4.53 23.58
CA TYR A 272 1.20 -3.13 23.90
C TYR A 272 -0.24 -2.71 23.58
N GLY A 273 -0.94 -3.43 22.72
CA GLY A 273 -2.21 -2.99 22.15
C GLY A 273 -2.07 -1.75 21.28
N GLY A 274 -3.17 -1.06 21.01
CA GLY A 274 -3.16 0.18 20.25
C GLY A 274 -3.19 -0.04 18.74
N ILE A 275 -2.68 0.94 17.99
CA ILE A 275 -2.76 1.02 16.54
C ILE A 275 -1.38 0.80 15.94
N TRP A 276 -1.28 -0.13 15.00
CA TRP A 276 -0.15 -0.19 14.08
C TRP A 276 -0.43 0.65 12.85
N MET A 277 0.61 1.35 12.38
CA MET A 277 0.62 2.05 11.11
C MET A 277 2.00 1.91 10.44
N ASP A 278 2.01 1.57 9.15
CA ASP A 278 3.26 1.54 8.38
C ASP A 278 3.91 2.94 8.34
N MET A 279 5.23 2.97 8.16
CA MET A 279 6.03 4.21 8.25
C MET A 279 5.73 5.20 7.11
N ASP A 280 4.90 4.83 6.14
CA ASP A 280 4.44 5.60 4.99
C ASP A 280 2.94 5.92 5.04
N MET A 281 2.33 5.84 6.22
CA MET A 281 0.94 6.22 6.46
C MET A 281 0.84 7.69 6.87
N LEU A 282 0.29 8.54 6.01
CA LEU A 282 -0.02 9.92 6.34
C LEU A 282 -1.40 10.01 6.99
N LEU A 283 -1.46 10.10 8.32
CA LEU A 283 -2.72 10.28 9.04
C LEU A 283 -3.33 11.66 8.76
N THR A 284 -4.59 11.68 8.34
CA THR A 284 -5.34 12.90 7.99
C THR A 284 -6.42 13.24 9.00
N ARG A 285 -6.79 12.28 9.86
CA ARG A 285 -7.90 12.40 10.81
C ARG A 285 -7.65 11.59 12.08
N ASP A 286 -8.30 11.98 13.17
CA ASP A 286 -8.25 11.28 14.45
C ASP A 286 -8.74 9.82 14.33
N LEU A 287 -7.87 8.86 14.67
CA LEU A 287 -8.16 7.42 14.63
C LEU A 287 -8.88 6.90 15.88
N HIS A 288 -9.04 7.69 16.95
CA HIS A 288 -9.65 7.20 18.20
C HIS A 288 -11.07 6.68 18.00
N THR A 289 -11.85 7.27 17.10
CA THR A 289 -13.20 6.79 16.77
C THR A 289 -13.22 5.38 16.15
N LEU A 290 -12.12 4.93 15.56
CA LEU A 290 -12.04 3.59 14.96
C LEU A 290 -11.56 2.54 15.97
N ALA A 291 -10.93 2.98 17.07
CA ALA A 291 -10.34 2.11 18.09
C ALA A 291 -11.36 1.53 19.09
N GLU A 292 -12.66 1.80 18.91
CA GLU A 292 -13.72 1.18 19.71
C GLU A 292 -13.73 -0.34 19.54
N THR A 293 -13.36 -0.82 18.35
CA THR A 293 -13.29 -2.23 17.96
C THR A 293 -11.92 -2.57 17.41
N GLU A 294 -11.50 -3.83 17.57
CA GLU A 294 -10.29 -4.32 16.91
C GLU A 294 -10.54 -4.46 15.40
N PHE A 295 -9.59 -4.03 14.57
CA PHE A 295 -9.76 -3.98 13.12
C PHE A 295 -8.49 -4.24 12.33
N VAL A 296 -8.69 -4.67 11.08
CA VAL A 296 -7.66 -4.72 10.03
C VAL A 296 -8.15 -3.95 8.80
N GLY A 297 -7.27 -3.21 8.13
CA GLY A 297 -7.59 -2.50 6.91
C GLY A 297 -7.91 -3.42 5.74
N GLN A 298 -8.94 -3.10 4.95
CA GLN A 298 -9.15 -3.68 3.63
C GLN A 298 -8.04 -3.21 2.68
N TRP A 299 -7.51 -4.11 1.85
CA TRP A 299 -6.43 -3.81 0.92
C TRP A 299 -6.88 -2.86 -0.18
N ASP A 300 -7.97 -3.20 -0.87
CA ASP A 300 -8.51 -2.47 -2.01
C ASP A 300 -10.02 -2.67 -2.15
N CYS A 301 -10.59 -2.08 -3.18
CA CYS A 301 -12.02 -2.16 -3.46
C CYS A 301 -12.43 -3.33 -4.38
N TYR A 302 -11.55 -4.30 -4.65
CA TYR A 302 -11.78 -5.35 -5.64
C TYR A 302 -12.23 -6.71 -5.04
N ASP A 303 -12.36 -6.83 -3.71
CA ASP A 303 -12.79 -8.04 -2.97
C ASP A 303 -12.05 -9.29 -3.43
N LYS A 304 -10.71 -9.18 -3.55
CA LYS A 304 -9.86 -10.27 -3.99
C LYS A 304 -9.99 -11.47 -3.05
N PRO A 305 -10.14 -12.71 -3.55
CA PRO A 305 -10.56 -13.85 -2.73
C PRO A 305 -9.55 -14.33 -1.67
N TYR A 306 -8.26 -13.98 -1.81
CA TYR A 306 -7.18 -14.54 -0.96
C TYR A 306 -6.33 -13.50 -0.22
N PHE A 307 -6.54 -12.21 -0.48
CA PHE A 307 -5.77 -11.12 0.14
C PHE A 307 -6.60 -9.83 0.23
N GLN A 308 -7.80 -9.96 0.81
CA GLN A 308 -8.77 -8.87 1.00
C GLN A 308 -8.26 -7.76 1.93
N MET A 309 -7.33 -8.09 2.83
CA MET A 309 -6.91 -7.25 3.95
C MET A 309 -5.43 -6.92 3.86
N ASN A 310 -5.01 -5.80 4.46
CA ASN A 310 -3.63 -5.35 4.54
C ASN A 310 -3.30 -4.97 5.99
N GLY A 311 -2.06 -5.26 6.40
CA GLY A 311 -1.51 -4.94 7.71
C GLY A 311 -0.99 -3.51 7.85
N ALA A 312 -1.15 -2.67 6.83
CA ALA A 312 -0.64 -1.28 6.84
C ALA A 312 -1.25 -0.41 7.94
N VAL A 313 -2.51 -0.67 8.31
CA VAL A 313 -3.13 -0.09 9.52
C VAL A 313 -3.99 -1.16 10.18
N MET A 314 -3.80 -1.35 11.48
CA MET A 314 -4.55 -2.31 12.29
C MET A 314 -4.66 -1.82 13.73
N HIS A 315 -5.72 -2.23 14.41
CA HIS A 315 -5.91 -1.95 15.82
C HIS A 315 -6.24 -3.24 16.55
N PHE A 316 -5.48 -3.53 17.60
CA PHE A 316 -5.77 -4.64 18.51
C PHE A 316 -5.52 -4.21 19.94
N ARG A 317 -6.21 -4.83 20.88
CA ARG A 317 -6.02 -4.63 22.31
C ARG A 317 -4.85 -5.47 22.78
N LYS A 318 -4.25 -5.05 23.89
CA LYS A 318 -3.18 -5.81 24.54
C LYS A 318 -3.68 -7.22 24.89
N HIS A 319 -2.86 -8.22 24.56
CA HIS A 319 -3.12 -9.65 24.69
C HIS A 319 -4.41 -10.11 24.00
N SER A 320 -4.71 -9.52 22.84
CA SER A 320 -5.88 -9.89 22.05
C SER A 320 -5.89 -11.39 21.70
N PRO A 321 -6.99 -12.11 21.96
CA PRO A 321 -7.13 -13.51 21.56
C PRO A 321 -7.11 -13.67 20.04
N TYR A 322 -7.48 -12.64 19.25
CA TYR A 322 -7.29 -12.67 17.79
C TYR A 322 -5.83 -12.83 17.39
N LEU A 323 -4.91 -12.12 18.07
CA LEU A 323 -3.48 -12.20 17.80
C LEU A 323 -2.88 -13.51 18.31
N CYS A 324 -3.37 -14.03 19.43
CA CYS A 324 -3.03 -15.39 19.88
C CYS A 324 -3.38 -16.45 18.82
N GLU A 325 -4.58 -16.39 18.24
CA GLU A 325 -4.97 -17.28 17.13
C GLU A 325 -4.15 -17.01 15.85
N ALA A 326 -3.77 -15.76 15.60
CA ALA A 326 -2.86 -15.43 14.49
C ALA A 326 -1.51 -16.14 14.65
N PHE A 327 -0.91 -16.08 15.85
CA PHE A 327 0.35 -16.77 16.15
C PHE A 327 0.22 -18.28 16.03
N HIS A 328 -0.91 -18.85 16.46
CA HIS A 328 -1.19 -20.26 16.26
C HIS A 328 -1.19 -20.65 14.78
N ILE A 329 -1.88 -19.87 13.93
CA ILE A 329 -1.90 -20.11 12.48
C ILE A 329 -0.48 -19.94 11.89
N MET A 330 0.27 -18.94 12.33
CA MET A 330 1.65 -18.73 11.87
C MET A 330 2.58 -19.90 12.24
N ALA A 331 2.45 -20.46 13.45
CA ALA A 331 3.27 -21.55 13.95
C ALA A 331 2.89 -22.92 13.35
N THR A 332 1.63 -23.12 12.98
CA THR A 332 1.11 -24.38 12.43
C THR A 332 1.02 -24.43 10.91
N SER A 333 1.07 -23.27 10.24
CA SER A 333 1.14 -23.17 8.78
C SER A 333 2.57 -23.38 8.26
N PRO A 334 2.74 -23.71 6.96
CA PRO A 334 4.04 -23.67 6.33
C PRO A 334 4.74 -22.31 6.54
N PHE A 335 6.04 -22.36 6.86
CA PHE A 335 6.83 -21.16 7.07
C PHE A 335 6.80 -20.26 5.82
N PRO A 336 6.61 -18.94 5.96
CA PRO A 336 6.46 -18.04 4.83
C PRO A 336 7.75 -18.00 4.00
N ARG A 337 7.58 -17.85 2.69
CA ARG A 337 8.71 -17.55 1.83
C ARG A 337 9.16 -16.10 2.09
N PRO A 338 10.45 -15.77 1.97
CA PRO A 338 10.91 -14.38 2.03
C PRO A 338 10.14 -13.51 1.03
N ALA A 339 9.84 -12.25 1.41
CA ALA A 339 9.08 -11.32 0.58
C ALA A 339 7.74 -11.89 0.06
N SER A 340 7.01 -12.61 0.92
CA SER A 340 5.67 -13.14 0.61
C SER A 340 4.60 -12.55 1.54
N PHE A 341 3.33 -12.71 1.16
CA PHE A 341 2.18 -12.28 1.95
C PHE A 341 1.72 -13.33 2.98
N GLY A 342 2.57 -14.32 3.28
CA GLY A 342 2.22 -15.47 4.12
C GLY A 342 1.80 -15.08 5.53
N TRP A 343 2.55 -14.18 6.17
CA TRP A 343 2.24 -13.62 7.51
C TRP A 343 1.53 -12.25 7.45
N GLY A 344 1.27 -11.76 6.24
CA GLY A 344 0.47 -10.56 6.00
C GLY A 344 -0.95 -10.93 5.58
N SER A 345 -1.36 -10.49 4.40
CA SER A 345 -2.75 -10.59 3.92
C SER A 345 -3.31 -12.00 3.88
N HIS A 346 -2.50 -13.02 3.60
CA HIS A 346 -2.97 -14.41 3.63
C HIS A 346 -3.31 -14.84 5.06
N LEU A 347 -2.48 -14.47 6.05
CA LEU A 347 -2.75 -14.76 7.46
C LEU A 347 -4.06 -14.12 7.91
N TYR A 348 -4.29 -12.85 7.60
CA TYR A 348 -5.53 -12.16 8.01
C TYR A 348 -6.77 -12.81 7.39
N ALA A 349 -6.69 -13.20 6.12
CA ALA A 349 -7.78 -13.91 5.44
C ALA A 349 -8.06 -15.30 6.05
N LYS A 350 -7.00 -16.07 6.35
CA LYS A 350 -7.12 -17.37 7.02
C LYS A 350 -7.71 -17.24 8.41
N LEU A 351 -7.18 -16.32 9.22
CA LEU A 351 -7.65 -16.05 10.58
C LEU A 351 -9.12 -15.65 10.58
N HIS A 352 -9.51 -14.70 9.73
CA HIS A 352 -10.90 -14.26 9.64
C HIS A 352 -11.86 -15.42 9.28
N ARG A 353 -11.46 -16.32 8.38
CA ARG A 353 -12.24 -17.54 8.05
C ARG A 353 -12.28 -18.54 9.20
N ALA A 354 -11.15 -18.76 9.88
CA ALA A 354 -11.06 -19.67 11.02
C ALA A 354 -11.94 -19.21 12.19
N LEU A 355 -11.96 -17.89 12.47
CA LEU A 355 -12.82 -17.28 13.49
C LEU A 355 -14.30 -17.59 13.20
N ILE A 356 -14.77 -17.30 11.98
CA ILE A 356 -16.16 -17.57 11.57
C ILE A 356 -16.48 -19.07 11.69
N ALA A 357 -15.60 -19.95 11.20
CA ALA A 357 -15.82 -21.39 11.26
C ALA A 357 -15.85 -21.93 12.70
N GLY A 358 -15.07 -21.31 13.61
CA GLY A 358 -15.07 -21.61 15.03
C GLY A 358 -16.20 -20.96 15.83
N GLY A 359 -17.16 -20.28 15.17
CA GLY A 359 -18.25 -19.58 15.85
C GLY A 359 -17.80 -18.34 16.63
N VAL A 360 -16.57 -17.88 16.41
CA VAL A 360 -16.02 -16.66 17.00
C VAL A 360 -16.29 -15.50 16.06
N ARG A 361 -16.77 -14.40 16.63
CA ARG A 361 -16.97 -13.17 15.87
C ARG A 361 -15.61 -12.66 15.35
N PRO A 362 -15.46 -12.36 14.05
CA PRO A 362 -14.20 -11.84 13.55
C PRO A 362 -13.99 -10.36 13.92
N PHE A 363 -12.74 -9.93 13.93
CA PHE A 363 -12.36 -8.52 14.00
C PHE A 363 -12.95 -7.73 12.81
N ALA A 364 -13.05 -6.42 12.98
CA ALA A 364 -13.59 -5.52 11.98
C ALA A 364 -12.69 -5.40 10.74
N VAL A 365 -13.31 -5.24 9.56
CA VAL A 365 -12.58 -4.90 8.33
C VAL A 365 -12.87 -3.46 7.97
N LEU A 366 -11.87 -2.60 8.09
CA LEU A 366 -12.00 -1.18 7.80
C LEU A 366 -12.03 -0.96 6.28
N PRO A 367 -13.01 -0.24 5.70
CA PRO A 367 -13.08 -0.06 4.25
C PRO A 367 -11.82 0.59 3.68
N TRP A 368 -11.39 0.14 2.49
CA TRP A 368 -10.13 0.56 1.84
C TRP A 368 -9.95 2.08 1.81
N CYS A 369 -11.02 2.83 1.54
CA CYS A 369 -10.96 4.29 1.37
C CYS A 369 -10.63 5.04 2.67
N PHE A 370 -10.79 4.40 3.84
CA PHE A 370 -10.48 5.05 5.12
C PHE A 370 -8.98 5.31 5.24
N THR A 371 -8.14 4.41 4.73
CA THR A 371 -6.69 4.44 4.97
C THR A 371 -5.86 4.35 3.70
N ASP A 372 -6.42 3.84 2.61
CA ASP A 372 -5.73 3.67 1.32
C ASP A 372 -6.61 4.10 0.14
N PRO A 373 -6.97 5.39 0.06
CA PRO A 373 -7.86 5.90 -0.97
C PRO A 373 -7.28 5.82 -2.39
N ARG A 374 -5.97 5.54 -2.54
CA ARG A 374 -5.29 5.34 -3.82
C ARG A 374 -5.60 3.96 -4.42
N ASN A 375 -5.90 2.97 -3.60
CA ASN A 375 -5.93 1.58 -4.03
C ASN A 375 -7.32 1.11 -4.47
N CYS A 376 -7.86 1.80 -5.47
CA CYS A 376 -9.15 1.45 -6.07
C CYS A 376 -9.19 1.85 -7.55
N ARG A 377 -10.37 1.76 -8.16
CA ARG A 377 -10.66 2.08 -9.56
C ARG A 377 -10.26 3.52 -9.91
N THR A 378 -9.80 3.73 -11.13
CA THR A 378 -9.29 5.02 -11.63
C THR A 378 -10.30 6.16 -11.53
N ASP A 379 -11.59 5.86 -11.61
CA ASP A 379 -12.68 6.83 -11.53
C ASP A 379 -12.94 7.36 -10.11
N ILE A 380 -12.51 6.63 -9.06
CA ILE A 380 -12.83 6.96 -7.67
C ILE A 380 -11.61 7.03 -6.74
N ARG A 381 -10.46 6.48 -7.14
CA ARG A 381 -9.24 6.55 -6.33
C ARG A 381 -8.71 7.98 -6.22
N PHE A 382 -7.96 8.24 -5.17
CA PHE A 382 -7.16 9.47 -5.09
C PHE A 382 -6.07 9.48 -6.17
N PRO A 383 -5.66 10.66 -6.68
CA PRO A 383 -4.57 10.76 -7.64
C PRO A 383 -3.27 10.16 -7.09
N ASP A 384 -2.34 9.81 -7.98
CA ASP A 384 -1.05 9.27 -7.56
C ASP A 384 -0.27 10.31 -6.74
N PRO A 385 0.14 10.02 -5.49
CA PRO A 385 0.97 10.90 -4.65
C PRO A 385 2.25 11.44 -5.29
N PHE A 386 2.78 10.70 -6.26
CA PHE A 386 4.09 10.93 -6.86
C PHE A 386 4.03 11.57 -8.25
N GLU A 387 2.83 11.77 -8.78
CA GLU A 387 2.62 12.42 -10.06
C GLU A 387 2.05 13.83 -9.85
N ALA A 388 2.22 14.69 -10.86
CA ALA A 388 1.57 15.98 -10.87
C ALA A 388 0.04 15.82 -10.75
N ASP A 389 -0.60 16.85 -10.22
CA ASP A 389 -2.05 16.87 -10.12
C ASP A 389 -2.72 16.58 -11.48
N PRO A 390 -3.77 15.74 -11.52
CA PRO A 390 -4.38 15.33 -12.77
C PRO A 390 -5.14 16.49 -13.42
N SER A 391 -5.42 16.43 -14.71
CA SER A 391 -6.28 17.42 -15.38
C SER A 391 -7.76 17.28 -15.01
N MET A 392 -8.18 16.07 -14.62
CA MET A 392 -9.55 15.73 -14.25
C MET A 392 -9.56 14.87 -13.00
N TRP A 393 -10.50 15.12 -12.08
CA TRP A 393 -10.76 14.22 -10.95
C TRP A 393 -12.22 14.31 -10.50
N GLY A 394 -12.81 13.19 -10.07
CA GLY A 394 -14.21 13.16 -9.63
C GLY A 394 -15.22 13.56 -10.73
N GLY A 395 -14.86 13.35 -12.00
CA GLY A 395 -15.68 13.74 -13.16
C GLY A 395 -15.64 15.23 -13.52
N ARG A 396 -14.69 16.01 -12.97
CA ARG A 396 -14.56 17.45 -13.22
C ARG A 396 -13.12 17.87 -13.52
N GLU A 397 -12.97 18.98 -14.22
CA GLU A 397 -11.67 19.62 -14.45
C GLU A 397 -11.03 20.02 -13.12
N TRP A 398 -9.71 19.84 -13.01
CA TRP A 398 -8.96 20.05 -11.78
C TRP A 398 -9.04 21.49 -11.28
N GLU A 399 -8.78 22.46 -12.15
CA GLU A 399 -8.84 23.90 -11.90
C GLU A 399 -9.94 24.56 -12.76
N GLY A 400 -11.10 23.90 -12.85
CA GLY A 400 -12.27 24.39 -13.59
C GLY A 400 -13.28 25.16 -12.73
N GLU A 401 -14.54 25.20 -13.18
CA GLU A 401 -15.65 25.80 -12.43
C GLU A 401 -15.94 25.09 -11.10
N SER A 402 -16.12 25.87 -10.04
CA SER A 402 -16.43 25.35 -8.70
C SER A 402 -17.83 24.70 -8.64
N PRO A 403 -17.99 23.56 -7.93
CA PRO A 403 -16.92 22.78 -7.32
C PRO A 403 -16.08 22.08 -8.38
N ASN A 404 -14.76 22.30 -8.36
CA ASN A 404 -13.83 21.70 -9.32
C ASN A 404 -13.18 20.41 -8.76
N GLY A 405 -12.43 19.67 -9.59
CA GLY A 405 -11.83 18.39 -9.21
C GLY A 405 -10.93 18.50 -7.98
N ARG A 406 -10.16 19.58 -7.87
CA ARG A 406 -9.31 19.85 -6.70
C ARG A 406 -10.14 20.07 -5.44
N GLU A 407 -11.15 20.93 -5.48
CA GLU A 407 -12.02 21.22 -4.33
C GLU A 407 -12.75 19.97 -3.84
N ILE A 408 -13.21 19.11 -4.76
CA ILE A 408 -13.82 17.83 -4.39
C ILE A 408 -12.77 16.93 -3.72
N LEU A 409 -11.55 16.82 -4.25
CA LEU A 409 -10.50 15.99 -3.64
C LEU A 409 -10.17 16.48 -2.23
N GLU A 410 -9.93 17.78 -2.07
CA GLU A 410 -9.65 18.38 -0.78
C GLU A 410 -10.80 18.17 0.20
N SER A 411 -12.05 18.16 -0.29
CA SER A 411 -13.22 17.81 0.53
C SER A 411 -13.24 16.34 0.94
N LYS A 412 -12.91 15.40 0.05
CA LYS A 412 -12.90 13.96 0.40
C LYS A 412 -11.70 13.60 1.27
N MET A 413 -10.56 14.26 1.11
CA MET A 413 -9.36 14.05 1.91
C MET A 413 -9.58 14.36 3.40
N ARG A 414 -10.52 15.25 3.74
CA ARG A 414 -10.93 15.52 5.13
C ARG A 414 -11.75 14.39 5.75
N ASN A 415 -12.36 13.53 4.94
CA ASN A 415 -13.24 12.46 5.40
C ASN A 415 -12.47 11.17 5.71
N VAL A 416 -11.38 10.93 4.97
CA VAL A 416 -10.52 9.75 5.15
C VAL A 416 -9.59 9.93 6.35
N PHE A 417 -9.11 8.82 6.89
CA PHE A 417 -8.29 8.77 8.09
C PHE A 417 -6.80 8.73 7.82
N ALA A 418 -6.40 8.15 6.69
CA ALA A 418 -5.01 8.14 6.28
C ALA A 418 -4.85 8.03 4.76
N ILE A 419 -3.63 8.29 4.30
CA ILE A 419 -3.17 8.04 2.95
C ILE A 419 -1.91 7.16 3.02
N HIS A 420 -1.98 5.98 2.42
CA HIS A 420 -0.89 5.01 2.34
C HIS A 420 -0.03 5.27 1.09
N LEU A 421 1.30 5.34 1.23
CA LEU A 421 2.23 5.65 0.12
C LEU A 421 2.95 4.43 -0.49
N HIS A 422 2.58 3.21 -0.07
CA HIS A 422 2.97 1.92 -0.66
C HIS A 422 4.48 1.68 -0.75
N ASN A 423 5.26 2.10 0.25
CA ASN A 423 6.70 1.92 0.36
C ASN A 423 7.49 2.41 -0.87
N GLN A 424 6.95 3.37 -1.63
CA GLN A 424 7.61 3.96 -2.81
C GLN A 424 8.63 5.02 -2.38
N TRP A 425 9.61 4.56 -1.61
CA TRP A 425 10.62 5.42 -0.97
C TRP A 425 11.59 6.06 -1.96
N ASP A 426 11.74 5.49 -3.16
CA ASP A 426 12.60 6.00 -4.24
C ASP A 426 11.92 7.07 -5.10
N LYS A 427 10.63 7.38 -4.82
CA LYS A 427 9.90 8.42 -5.51
C LYS A 427 9.79 9.67 -4.66
N ASP A 428 10.14 10.78 -5.27
CA ASP A 428 9.87 12.10 -4.73
C ASP A 428 8.38 12.42 -4.82
N LEU A 429 7.88 13.20 -3.86
CA LEU A 429 6.56 13.78 -3.96
C LEU A 429 6.53 14.78 -5.11
N ALA A 430 5.42 14.83 -5.83
CA ALA A 430 5.26 15.80 -6.89
C ALA A 430 5.26 17.23 -6.32
N GLU A 431 6.12 18.09 -6.88
CA GLU A 431 6.19 19.50 -6.51
C GLU A 431 4.86 20.19 -6.78
N GLY A 432 4.38 20.93 -5.79
CA GLY A 432 3.07 21.55 -5.78
C GLY A 432 1.92 20.57 -5.70
N GLY A 433 2.13 19.25 -5.65
CA GLY A 433 1.09 18.22 -5.68
C GLY A 433 0.24 18.17 -4.41
N TYR A 434 -0.89 17.46 -4.48
CA TYR A 434 -1.85 17.43 -3.36
C TYR A 434 -1.27 16.90 -2.03
N ILE A 435 -0.32 15.96 -2.07
CA ILE A 435 0.34 15.44 -0.86
C ILE A 435 1.32 16.46 -0.27
N GLU A 436 2.07 17.18 -1.09
CA GLU A 436 2.93 18.26 -0.58
C GLU A 436 2.09 19.33 0.10
N ARG A 437 0.97 19.74 -0.53
CA ARG A 437 0.02 20.68 0.09
C ARG A 437 -0.58 20.15 1.40
N LEU A 438 -0.86 18.85 1.48
CA LEU A 438 -1.30 18.21 2.73
C LEU A 438 -0.24 18.37 3.82
N LEU A 439 1.02 18.06 3.51
CA LEU A 439 2.12 18.14 4.48
C LEU A 439 2.42 19.58 4.91
N VAL A 440 2.31 20.55 4.01
CA VAL A 440 2.38 21.98 4.36
C VAL A 440 1.31 22.33 5.40
N LYS A 441 0.04 21.94 5.17
CA LYS A 441 -1.05 22.15 6.14
C LYS A 441 -0.79 21.43 7.47
N CYS A 442 -0.18 20.24 7.45
CA CYS A 442 0.23 19.55 8.68
C CYS A 442 1.24 20.36 9.48
N ARG A 443 2.30 20.87 8.83
CA ARG A 443 3.34 21.68 9.49
C ARG A 443 2.77 22.97 10.07
N GLU A 444 1.92 23.67 9.32
CA GLU A 444 1.23 24.88 9.79
C GLU A 444 0.40 24.60 11.06
N ARG A 445 -0.29 23.45 11.11
CA ARG A 445 -1.06 23.03 12.28
C ARG A 445 -0.17 22.73 13.48
N ILE A 446 0.94 22.03 13.28
CA ILE A 446 1.93 21.75 14.33
C ILE A 446 2.48 23.07 14.91
N GLU A 447 2.88 24.01 14.06
CA GLU A 447 3.34 25.34 14.49
C GLU A 447 2.25 26.12 15.23
N GLY A 448 0.99 25.98 14.82
CA GLY A 448 -0.17 26.52 15.52
C GLY A 448 -0.27 26.01 16.96
N ILE A 449 -0.12 24.69 17.16
CA ILE A 449 -0.17 24.04 18.47
C ILE A 449 0.97 24.53 19.38
N VAL A 450 2.21 24.58 18.85
CA VAL A 450 3.36 25.08 19.62
C VAL A 450 3.15 26.55 20.04
N ARG A 451 2.63 27.40 19.15
CA ARG A 451 2.33 28.80 19.46
C ARG A 451 1.21 28.96 20.49
N GLN A 452 0.29 28.01 20.59
CA GLN A 452 -0.75 28.03 21.62
C GLN A 452 -0.16 27.60 22.97
N ALA A 453 0.61 26.51 23.01
CA ALA A 453 1.26 26.02 24.22
C ALA A 453 2.22 27.04 24.86
N ASN A 454 2.91 27.86 24.05
CA ASN A 454 3.80 28.92 24.57
C ASN A 454 3.04 30.17 25.08
N ARG A 455 1.72 30.27 24.86
CA ARG A 455 0.88 31.39 25.33
C ARG A 455 0.15 31.08 26.63
N GLU A 456 0.00 29.81 26.96
CA GLU A 456 -0.52 29.29 28.23
C GLU A 456 0.63 29.15 29.24
#